data_AF-A0A7S0R0K4-F1
#
_entry.id   AF-A0A7S0R0K4-F1
#
_cell.length_a   1.000
_cell.length_b   1.000
_cell.length_c   1.000
_cell.angle_alpha   90.00
_cell.angle_beta   90.00
_cell.angle_gamma   90.00
#
_symmetry.space_group_name_H-M   'P 1'
#
loop_
_entity.id
_entity.type
_entity.pdbx_description
1 polymer ?
#
loop_
_entity_poly.entity_id
_entity_poly.type
_entity_poly.pdbx_seq_one_letter_code
_entity_poly.pdbx_strand_id
1 'polypeptide(L)'
;GGGMDQAISILATRGVAKLVNFNPLRTSDVVLPTGSVLVVANSLTPSAKAETATIRFNARVVECQLASIVLAIKHDMFPESAVKEMKTLLDFENRVAEYIDPPSEGPATSDALALVDELLPCDVYSAAEIEALLQCPLDKIFEGQPARLKAAAHLAASSGFRLRHRAQHVYSEALRVRQFQTLCAEASSGALTL
;
A
#
# COMPACT_ATOMS: atom_id res chain seq x y z
N GLY A 1 2.89 -6.42 10.28
CA GLY A 1 1.79 -6.93 9.44
C GLY A 1 0.69 -5.89 9.38
N GLY A 2 -0.28 -6.06 8.48
CA GLY A 2 -1.55 -5.33 8.55
C GLY A 2 -2.56 -6.04 9.45
N GLY A 3 -3.83 -5.59 9.40
CA GLY A 3 -4.94 -6.15 10.18
C GLY A 3 -5.86 -7.12 9.43
N MET A 4 -5.55 -7.45 8.16
CA MET A 4 -6.42 -8.23 7.28
C MET A 4 -6.68 -9.65 7.81
N ASP A 5 -5.62 -10.38 8.17
CA ASP A 5 -5.72 -11.79 8.59
C ASP A 5 -6.57 -11.93 9.87
N GLN A 6 -6.41 -11.00 10.81
CA GLN A 6 -7.19 -10.97 12.06
C GLN A 6 -8.64 -10.58 11.78
N ALA A 7 -8.85 -9.55 10.96
CA ALA A 7 -10.20 -9.09 10.61
C ALA A 7 -11.01 -10.18 9.93
N ILE A 8 -10.45 -10.86 8.92
CA ILE A 8 -11.19 -11.91 8.22
C ILE A 8 -11.40 -13.15 9.10
N SER A 9 -10.44 -13.49 9.96
CA SER A 9 -10.60 -14.62 10.90
C SER A 9 -11.77 -14.42 11.87
N ILE A 10 -12.13 -13.17 12.19
CA ILE A 10 -13.19 -12.84 13.15
C ILE A 10 -14.51 -12.52 12.44
N LEU A 11 -14.45 -11.77 11.34
CA LEU A 11 -15.63 -11.19 10.68
C LEU A 11 -16.11 -11.98 9.46
N ALA A 12 -15.46 -13.10 9.12
CA ALA A 12 -15.90 -13.96 8.04
C ALA A 12 -17.31 -14.50 8.28
N THR A 13 -18.05 -14.68 7.19
CA THR A 13 -19.38 -15.31 7.21
C THR A 13 -19.37 -16.43 6.19
N ARG A 14 -19.96 -17.57 6.56
CA ARG A 14 -20.01 -18.76 5.70
C ARG A 14 -20.65 -18.40 4.35
N GLY A 15 -20.01 -18.84 3.26
CA GLY A 15 -20.56 -18.75 1.90
C GLY A 15 -20.31 -17.43 1.16
N VAL A 16 -19.66 -16.44 1.79
CA VAL A 16 -19.36 -15.15 1.16
C VAL A 16 -17.93 -14.71 1.44
N ALA A 17 -17.31 -14.03 0.48
CA ALA A 17 -16.07 -13.30 0.72
C ALA A 17 -16.37 -11.94 1.37
N LYS A 18 -15.35 -11.24 1.84
CA LYS A 18 -15.48 -9.91 2.46
C LYS A 18 -14.52 -8.92 1.82
N LEU A 19 -15.01 -7.74 1.50
CA LEU A 19 -14.16 -6.56 1.36
C LEU A 19 -13.91 -6.01 2.77
N VAL A 20 -12.65 -5.94 3.18
CA VAL A 20 -12.23 -5.41 4.48
C VAL A 20 -11.64 -4.02 4.29
N ASN A 21 -12.29 -3.01 4.86
CA ASN A 21 -11.80 -1.63 4.89
C ASN A 21 -11.18 -1.34 6.26
N PHE A 22 -10.19 -0.46 6.30
CA PHE A 22 -9.52 -0.02 7.52
C PHE A 22 -9.73 1.49 7.72
N ASN A 23 -9.57 1.96 8.96
CA ASN A 23 -9.66 3.38 9.32
C ASN A 23 -10.99 4.06 8.91
N PRO A 24 -12.18 3.57 9.37
CA PRO A 24 -12.38 2.56 10.42
C PRO A 24 -12.51 1.12 9.89
N LEU A 25 -12.32 0.14 10.77
CA LEU A 25 -12.51 -1.28 10.43
C LEU A 25 -13.98 -1.56 10.07
N ARG A 26 -14.24 -1.91 8.81
CA ARG A 26 -15.57 -2.29 8.31
C ARG A 26 -15.45 -3.43 7.31
N THR A 27 -16.46 -4.29 7.26
CA THR A 27 -16.54 -5.36 6.25
C THR A 27 -17.86 -5.30 5.50
N SER A 28 -17.81 -5.54 4.19
CA SER A 28 -18.98 -5.73 3.35
C SER A 28 -18.87 -7.04 2.58
N ASP A 29 -20.01 -7.67 2.31
CA ASP A 29 -20.05 -8.96 1.63
C ASP A 29 -19.67 -8.81 0.15
N VAL A 30 -18.95 -9.82 -0.35
CA VAL A 30 -18.61 -9.99 -1.76
C VAL A 30 -19.03 -11.39 -2.17
N VAL A 31 -20.09 -11.49 -2.97
CA VAL A 31 -20.59 -12.76 -3.50
C VAL A 31 -19.75 -13.11 -4.72
N LEU A 32 -19.10 -14.27 -4.69
CA LEU A 32 -18.29 -14.72 -5.82
C LEU A 32 -19.20 -15.19 -6.97
N PRO A 33 -18.79 -14.99 -8.25
CA PRO A 33 -19.57 -15.44 -9.40
C PRO A 33 -19.86 -16.95 -9.37
N THR A 34 -21.10 -17.32 -9.70
CA THR A 34 -21.48 -18.73 -9.82
C THR A 34 -20.75 -19.39 -11.00
N GLY A 35 -20.58 -20.71 -10.93
CA GLY A 35 -19.84 -21.46 -11.97
C GLY A 35 -18.31 -21.35 -11.86
N SER A 36 -17.78 -20.67 -10.84
CA SER A 36 -16.36 -20.62 -10.53
C SER A 36 -16.04 -21.28 -9.19
N VAL A 37 -14.83 -21.83 -9.05
CA VAL A 37 -14.32 -22.40 -7.79
C VAL A 37 -12.94 -21.83 -7.50
N LEU A 38 -12.72 -21.42 -6.25
CA LEU A 38 -11.40 -21.00 -5.79
C LEU A 38 -10.63 -22.22 -5.27
N VAL A 39 -9.53 -22.56 -5.94
CA VAL A 39 -8.65 -23.69 -5.54
C VAL A 39 -7.38 -23.14 -4.93
N VAL A 40 -7.03 -23.62 -3.74
CA VAL A 40 -5.78 -23.25 -3.07
C VAL A 40 -4.74 -24.34 -3.32
N ALA A 41 -3.68 -24.01 -4.07
CA ALA A 41 -2.53 -24.89 -4.28
C ALA A 41 -1.32 -24.38 -3.48
N ASN A 42 -0.82 -25.20 -2.55
CA ASN A 42 0.33 -24.86 -1.72
C ASN A 42 1.63 -25.07 -2.50
N SER A 43 2.48 -24.04 -2.60
CA SER A 43 3.77 -24.13 -3.32
C SER A 43 4.80 -25.02 -2.63
N LEU A 44 4.58 -25.37 -1.36
CA LEU A 44 5.51 -26.13 -0.50
C LEU A 44 6.87 -25.47 -0.26
N THR A 45 7.10 -24.27 -0.81
CA THR A 45 8.33 -23.50 -0.56
C THR A 45 8.31 -22.93 0.85
N PRO A 46 9.28 -23.27 1.73
CA PRO A 46 9.31 -22.75 3.08
C PRO A 46 9.54 -21.24 3.07
N SER A 47 8.74 -20.52 3.85
CA SER A 47 8.90 -19.08 4.10
C SER A 47 9.05 -18.88 5.59
N ALA A 48 10.29 -18.70 6.05
CA ALA A 48 10.59 -18.39 7.44
C ALA A 48 10.18 -16.94 7.74
N LYS A 49 8.86 -16.71 7.85
CA LYS A 49 8.27 -15.39 8.08
C LYS A 49 8.85 -14.75 9.34
N ALA A 50 9.06 -15.48 10.44
CA ALA A 50 9.60 -14.89 11.67
C ALA A 50 11.06 -14.41 11.52
N GLU A 51 11.92 -15.21 10.88
CA GLU A 51 13.37 -14.96 10.81
C GLU A 51 13.74 -13.95 9.72
N THR A 52 13.03 -13.99 8.59
CA THR A 52 13.30 -13.12 7.43
C THR A 52 12.35 -11.93 7.31
N ALA A 53 11.26 -11.85 8.11
CA ALA A 53 10.33 -10.71 8.04
C ALA A 53 11.00 -9.38 8.33
N THR A 54 11.97 -9.33 9.24
CA THR A 54 12.65 -8.08 9.58
C THR A 54 13.36 -7.48 8.37
N ILE A 55 13.73 -8.29 7.39
CA ILE A 55 14.51 -7.87 6.23
C ILE A 55 13.68 -7.90 4.93
N ARG A 56 12.69 -8.79 4.83
CA ARG A 56 11.82 -8.90 3.64
C ARG A 56 10.54 -8.11 3.81
N PHE A 57 9.71 -8.48 4.79
CA PHE A 57 8.40 -7.88 4.99
C PHE A 57 8.52 -6.41 5.43
N ASN A 58 9.31 -6.15 6.47
CA ASN A 58 9.47 -4.80 7.01
C ASN A 58 10.18 -3.85 6.03
N ALA A 59 11.03 -4.37 5.14
CA ALA A 59 11.63 -3.56 4.08
C ALA A 59 10.57 -2.94 3.16
N ARG A 60 9.53 -3.70 2.81
CA ARG A 60 8.43 -3.18 1.99
C ARG A 60 7.58 -2.16 2.76
N VAL A 61 7.38 -2.36 4.06
CA VAL A 61 6.71 -1.36 4.92
C VAL A 61 7.51 -0.06 4.98
N VAL A 62 8.83 -0.14 5.14
CA VAL A 62 9.73 1.02 5.14
C VAL A 62 9.66 1.75 3.80
N GLU A 63 9.79 1.05 2.67
CA GLU A 63 9.69 1.67 1.35
C GLU A 63 8.35 2.35 1.11
N CYS A 64 7.22 1.73 1.50
CA CYS A 64 5.90 2.35 1.33
C CYS A 64 5.73 3.62 2.20
N GLN A 65 6.23 3.62 3.44
CA GLN A 65 6.18 4.81 4.29
C GLN A 65 7.09 5.92 3.75
N LEU A 66 8.31 5.59 3.30
CA LEU A 66 9.20 6.59 2.70
C LEU A 66 8.63 7.12 1.38
N ALA A 67 8.00 6.27 0.58
CA ALA A 67 7.32 6.68 -0.64
C ALA A 67 6.20 7.69 -0.34
N SER A 68 5.36 7.46 0.68
CA SER A 68 4.29 8.42 1.01
C SER A 68 4.84 9.77 1.49
N ILE A 69 5.92 9.78 2.27
CA ILE A 69 6.58 11.03 2.70
C ILE A 69 7.17 11.76 1.49
N VAL A 70 7.94 11.08 0.63
CA VAL A 70 8.57 11.70 -0.54
C VAL A 70 7.51 12.22 -1.52
N LEU A 71 6.45 11.46 -1.77
CA LEU A 71 5.33 11.88 -2.60
C LEU A 71 4.67 13.15 -2.07
N ALA A 72 4.40 13.21 -0.76
CA ALA A 72 3.83 14.41 -0.16
C ALA A 72 4.76 15.63 -0.29
N ILE A 73 6.06 15.47 -0.09
CA ILE A 73 7.05 16.54 -0.27
C ILE A 73 7.08 17.03 -1.72
N LYS A 74 7.04 16.09 -2.67
CA LYS A 74 7.00 16.39 -4.10
C LYS A 74 5.68 16.99 -4.54
N HIS A 75 4.62 16.80 -3.76
CA HIS A 75 3.30 17.42 -3.90
C HIS A 75 3.14 18.59 -2.91
N ASP A 76 4.16 19.45 -2.87
CA ASP A 76 4.22 20.74 -2.20
C ASP A 76 3.97 20.73 -0.68
N MET A 77 4.22 19.61 0.01
CA MET A 77 4.22 19.57 1.47
C MET A 77 5.61 19.91 2.03
N PHE A 78 5.68 20.71 3.09
CA PHE A 78 6.95 20.94 3.77
C PHE A 78 7.49 19.61 4.35
N PRO A 79 8.82 19.34 4.25
CA PRO A 79 9.40 18.09 4.73
C PRO A 79 9.09 17.74 6.19
N GLU A 80 9.12 18.75 7.07
CA GLU A 80 8.79 18.56 8.49
C GLU A 80 7.36 18.04 8.68
N SER A 81 6.37 18.66 8.02
CA SER A 81 4.98 18.22 8.06
C SER A 81 4.81 16.83 7.45
N ALA A 82 5.43 16.58 6.29
CA ALA A 82 5.32 15.29 5.60
C ALA A 82 5.86 14.13 6.45
N VAL A 83 7.02 14.31 7.09
CA VAL A 83 7.61 13.32 8.01
C VAL A 83 6.69 13.04 9.21
N LYS A 84 6.04 14.08 9.73
CA LYS A 84 5.15 13.97 10.88
C LYS A 84 3.83 13.28 10.52
N GLU A 85 3.23 13.62 9.39
CA GLU A 85 1.85 13.27 9.05
C GLU A 85 1.74 12.03 8.15
N MET A 86 2.68 11.80 7.23
CA MET A 86 2.61 10.68 6.30
C MET A 86 3.17 9.40 6.92
N LYS A 87 2.31 8.41 7.16
CA LYS A 87 2.71 7.09 7.69
C LYS A 87 2.46 5.95 6.71
N THR A 88 1.53 6.15 5.79
CA THR A 88 1.06 5.17 4.81
C THR A 88 0.79 5.84 3.47
N LEU A 89 0.70 5.04 2.41
CA LEU A 89 0.29 5.52 1.09
C LEU A 89 -1.18 5.96 1.05
N LEU A 90 -2.02 5.49 1.99
CA LEU A 90 -3.39 5.98 2.15
C LEU A 90 -3.41 7.43 2.64
N ASP A 91 -2.46 7.83 3.50
CA ASP A 91 -2.37 9.22 3.97
C ASP A 91 -2.06 10.18 2.79
N PHE A 92 -1.20 9.75 1.87
CA PHE A 92 -0.94 10.51 0.64
C PHE A 92 -2.15 10.53 -0.29
N GLU A 93 -2.85 9.41 -0.46
CA GLU A 93 -4.07 9.35 -1.27
C GLU A 93 -5.17 10.29 -0.74
N ASN A 94 -5.35 10.35 0.58
CA ASN A 94 -6.29 11.28 1.21
C ASN A 94 -5.89 12.74 0.95
N ARG A 95 -4.59 13.06 1.03
CA ARG A 95 -4.10 14.39 0.64
C ARG A 95 -4.41 14.69 -0.82
N VAL A 96 -4.16 13.76 -1.72
CA VAL A 96 -4.49 13.93 -3.14
C VAL A 96 -5.98 14.21 -3.32
N ALA A 97 -6.86 13.49 -2.62
CA ALA A 97 -8.30 13.73 -2.65
C ALA A 97 -8.72 15.13 -2.14
N GLU A 98 -7.98 15.69 -1.17
CA GLU A 98 -8.26 17.01 -0.59
C GLU A 98 -7.75 18.17 -1.46
N TYR A 99 -6.66 17.96 -2.21
CA TYR A 99 -5.91 19.04 -2.87
C TYR A 99 -5.94 18.98 -4.42
N ILE A 100 -6.58 17.99 -5.03
CA ILE A 100 -6.84 17.99 -6.48
C ILE A 100 -8.01 18.93 -6.80
N ASP A 101 -7.73 19.96 -7.60
CA ASP A 101 -8.69 20.91 -8.15
C ASP A 101 -8.41 21.15 -9.65
N PRO A 102 -9.36 20.85 -10.56
CA PRO A 102 -10.70 20.30 -10.31
C PRO A 102 -10.64 18.84 -9.85
N PRO A 103 -11.62 18.37 -9.06
CA PRO A 103 -11.76 16.96 -8.71
C PRO A 103 -11.78 16.11 -9.98
N SER A 104 -11.00 15.03 -9.99
CA SER A 104 -11.05 14.06 -11.09
C SER A 104 -12.39 13.32 -11.07
N GLU A 105 -12.82 12.80 -12.23
CA GLU A 105 -14.02 11.93 -12.31
C GLU A 105 -13.77 10.53 -11.72
N GLY A 106 -12.53 10.23 -11.30
CA GLY A 106 -12.09 8.93 -10.83
C GLY A 106 -11.89 8.86 -9.30
N PRO A 107 -11.56 7.66 -8.78
CA PRO A 107 -11.13 7.54 -7.38
C PRO A 107 -9.77 8.22 -7.20
N ALA A 108 -9.57 8.88 -6.05
CA ALA A 108 -8.28 9.50 -5.71
C ALA A 108 -7.09 8.53 -5.79
N THR A 109 -7.31 7.22 -5.63
CA THR A 109 -6.31 6.18 -5.86
C THR A 109 -5.71 6.23 -7.27
N SER A 110 -6.51 6.53 -8.29
CA SER A 110 -6.05 6.64 -9.69
C SER A 110 -5.17 7.86 -9.88
N ASP A 111 -5.54 8.99 -9.29
CA ASP A 111 -4.75 10.21 -9.36
C ASP A 111 -3.44 10.06 -8.58
N ALA A 112 -3.50 9.46 -7.39
CA ALA A 112 -2.31 9.13 -6.61
C ALA A 112 -1.38 8.20 -7.39
N LEU A 113 -1.91 7.23 -8.13
CA LEU A 113 -1.12 6.36 -9.01
C LEU A 113 -0.45 7.14 -10.15
N ALA A 114 -1.17 8.07 -10.79
CA ALA A 114 -0.60 8.91 -11.85
C ALA A 114 0.54 9.79 -11.33
N LEU A 115 0.37 10.37 -10.14
CA LEU A 115 1.39 11.17 -9.46
C LEU A 115 2.64 10.35 -9.08
N VAL A 116 2.53 9.03 -8.87
CA VAL A 116 3.70 8.20 -8.58
C VAL A 116 4.70 8.24 -9.73
N ASP A 117 4.24 8.15 -10.97
CA ASP A 117 5.11 8.12 -12.15
C ASP A 117 5.78 9.47 -12.39
N GLU A 118 5.06 10.55 -12.11
CA GLU A 118 5.56 11.91 -12.24
C GLU A 118 6.56 12.29 -11.13
N LEU A 119 6.21 12.00 -9.87
CA LEU A 119 6.93 12.53 -8.71
C LEU A 119 8.06 11.62 -8.22
N LEU A 120 8.08 10.34 -8.62
CA LEU A 120 9.14 9.37 -8.27
C LEU A 120 9.89 8.88 -9.52
N PRO A 121 10.74 9.71 -10.16
CA PRO A 121 11.40 9.34 -11.42
C PRO A 121 12.46 8.24 -11.27
N CYS A 122 13.02 8.03 -10.08
CA CYS A 122 14.11 7.06 -9.87
C CYS A 122 13.59 5.65 -9.60
N ASP A 123 14.21 4.65 -10.21
CA ASP A 123 13.93 3.23 -9.92
C ASP A 123 14.41 2.81 -8.53
N VAL A 124 15.56 3.35 -8.11
CA VAL A 124 16.22 3.04 -6.85
C VAL A 124 16.76 4.33 -6.26
N TYR A 125 16.41 4.60 -5.00
CA TYR A 125 16.97 5.69 -4.21
C TYR A 125 18.01 5.14 -3.23
N SER A 126 19.04 5.92 -2.95
CA SER A 126 19.96 5.74 -1.83
C SER A 126 19.39 6.33 -0.54
N ALA A 127 19.95 5.94 0.61
CA ALA A 127 19.57 6.54 1.88
C ALA A 127 19.84 8.05 1.89
N ALA A 128 21.00 8.48 1.37
CA ALA A 128 21.39 9.88 1.34
C ALA A 128 20.44 10.75 0.50
N GLU A 129 19.97 10.27 -0.65
CA GLU A 129 18.98 10.97 -1.47
C GLU A 129 17.64 11.12 -0.73
N ILE A 130 17.20 10.08 -0.04
CA ILE A 130 15.95 10.12 0.74
C ILE A 130 16.11 11.10 1.91
N GLU A 131 17.20 11.01 2.68
CA GLU A 131 17.44 11.90 3.83
C GLU A 131 17.55 13.37 3.41
N ALA A 132 18.13 13.63 2.24
CA ALA A 132 18.18 14.98 1.67
C ALA A 132 16.79 15.50 1.30
N LEU A 133 15.92 14.66 0.71
CA LEU A 133 14.54 15.02 0.40
C LEU A 133 13.72 15.26 1.67
N LEU A 134 13.87 14.39 2.66
CA LEU A 134 13.15 14.43 3.93
C LEU A 134 13.66 15.52 4.87
N GLN A 135 14.88 16.04 4.63
CA GLN A 135 15.63 16.91 5.55
C GLN A 135 15.72 16.30 6.96
N CYS A 136 15.71 14.96 7.03
CA CYS A 136 15.66 14.21 8.27
C CYS A 136 16.35 12.85 8.09
N PRO A 137 17.31 12.50 8.95
CA PRO A 137 17.94 11.17 8.97
C PRO A 137 16.95 10.01 9.16
N LEU A 138 17.17 8.88 8.48
CA LEU A 138 16.26 7.72 8.54
C LEU A 138 16.21 7.09 9.94
N ASP A 139 17.28 7.21 10.73
CA ASP A 139 17.32 6.73 12.11
C ASP A 139 16.30 7.46 13.00
N LYS A 140 16.11 8.77 12.78
CA LYS A 140 15.07 9.57 13.44
C LYS A 140 13.67 9.24 12.94
N ILE A 141 13.49 9.02 11.63
CA ILE A 141 12.19 8.64 11.05
C ILE A 141 11.64 7.36 11.69
N PHE A 142 12.52 6.40 11.97
CA PHE A 142 12.16 5.10 12.54
C PHE A 142 12.57 4.95 14.01
N GLU A 143 12.74 6.07 14.72
CA GLU A 143 13.05 6.05 16.15
C GLU A 143 12.00 5.22 16.93
N GLY A 144 12.48 4.43 17.90
CA GLY A 144 11.64 3.50 18.67
C GLY A 144 11.12 2.28 17.88
N GLN A 145 11.49 2.11 16.61
CA GLN A 145 11.00 1.02 15.75
C GLN A 145 12.18 0.15 15.25
N PRO A 146 12.79 -0.68 16.12
CA PRO A 146 14.03 -1.41 15.83
C PRO A 146 13.91 -2.32 14.59
N ALA A 147 12.73 -2.89 14.37
CA ALA A 147 12.48 -3.76 13.23
C ALA A 147 12.42 -3.00 11.89
N ARG A 148 12.03 -1.72 11.89
CA ARG A 148 12.05 -0.84 10.71
C ARG A 148 13.44 -0.24 10.50
N LEU A 149 14.14 0.14 11.56
CA LEU A 149 15.54 0.58 11.51
C LEU A 149 16.43 -0.49 10.88
N LYS A 150 16.33 -1.74 11.33
CA LYS A 150 17.08 -2.86 10.75
C LYS A 150 16.75 -3.08 9.27
N ALA A 151 15.49 -2.90 8.88
CA ALA A 151 15.06 -3.03 7.49
C ALA A 151 15.61 -1.89 6.61
N ALA A 152 15.55 -0.65 7.09
CA ALA A 152 16.10 0.53 6.40
C ALA A 152 17.62 0.41 6.22
N ALA A 153 18.35 0.03 7.27
CA ALA A 153 19.79 -0.21 7.22
C ALA A 153 20.14 -1.33 6.22
N HIS A 154 19.37 -2.42 6.19
CA HIS A 154 19.57 -3.48 5.21
C HIS A 154 19.36 -3.00 3.77
N LEU A 155 18.27 -2.26 3.51
CA LEU A 155 18.00 -1.70 2.18
C LEU A 155 19.13 -0.78 1.72
N ALA A 156 19.57 0.12 2.60
CA ALA A 156 20.66 1.06 2.33
C ALA A 156 21.98 0.34 1.98
N ALA A 157 22.27 -0.80 2.62
CA ALA A 157 23.50 -1.55 2.41
C ALA A 157 23.48 -2.53 1.22
N SER A 158 22.30 -2.89 0.69
CA SER A 158 22.18 -4.01 -0.26
C SER A 158 21.58 -3.65 -1.61
N SER A 159 20.43 -2.98 -1.63
CA SER A 159 19.61 -2.84 -2.85
C SER A 159 19.09 -1.43 -3.11
N GLY A 160 19.27 -0.51 -2.17
CA GLY A 160 18.57 0.77 -2.15
C GLY A 160 17.05 0.61 -1.94
N PHE A 161 16.33 1.70 -2.14
CA PHE A 161 14.89 1.82 -1.86
C PHE A 161 14.11 2.00 -3.17
N ARG A 162 13.15 1.10 -3.45
CA ARG A 162 12.37 1.12 -4.71
C ARG A 162 11.02 1.80 -4.52
N LEU A 163 11.03 3.09 -4.19
CA LEU A 163 9.82 3.84 -3.79
C LEU A 163 8.72 3.79 -4.86
N ARG A 164 9.05 4.13 -6.12
CA ARG A 164 8.10 4.11 -7.25
C ARG A 164 7.41 2.76 -7.38
N HIS A 165 8.17 1.69 -7.55
CA HIS A 165 7.64 0.35 -7.76
C HIS A 165 6.71 -0.09 -6.62
N ARG A 166 7.01 0.30 -5.37
CA ARG A 166 6.16 -0.07 -4.22
C ARG A 166 4.87 0.74 -4.18
N ALA A 167 4.93 2.03 -4.45
CA ALA A 167 3.74 2.86 -4.54
C ALA A 167 2.82 2.44 -5.70
N GLN A 168 3.40 2.23 -6.90
CA GLN A 168 2.67 1.70 -8.06
C GLN A 168 1.97 0.38 -7.75
N HIS A 169 2.68 -0.55 -7.10
CA HIS A 169 2.10 -1.83 -6.73
C HIS A 169 0.90 -1.65 -5.79
N VAL A 170 1.03 -0.83 -4.74
CA VAL A 170 -0.04 -0.63 -3.75
C VAL A 170 -1.26 0.03 -4.36
N TYR A 171 -1.12 1.14 -5.09
CA TYR A 171 -2.27 1.81 -5.70
C TYR A 171 -2.92 0.97 -6.81
N SER A 172 -2.13 0.32 -7.66
CA SER A 172 -2.69 -0.55 -8.70
C SER A 172 -3.42 -1.77 -8.11
N GLU A 173 -2.95 -2.32 -6.99
CA GLU A 173 -3.63 -3.42 -6.30
C GLU A 173 -4.92 -2.95 -5.63
N ALA A 174 -4.91 -1.77 -5.01
CA ALA A 174 -6.12 -1.17 -4.45
C ALA A 174 -7.20 -0.95 -5.53
N LEU A 175 -6.82 -0.49 -6.72
CA LEU A 175 -7.73 -0.38 -7.86
C LEU A 175 -8.27 -1.74 -8.31
N ARG A 176 -7.41 -2.77 -8.42
CA ARG A 176 -7.84 -4.14 -8.78
C ARG A 176 -8.84 -4.72 -7.78
N VAL A 177 -8.66 -4.46 -6.48
CA VAL A 177 -9.62 -4.89 -5.45
C VAL A 177 -11.00 -4.26 -5.67
N ARG A 178 -11.07 -2.97 -5.99
CA ARG A 178 -12.33 -2.28 -6.29
C ARG A 178 -12.96 -2.80 -7.58
N GLN A 179 -12.16 -2.99 -8.63
CA GLN A 179 -12.63 -3.58 -9.89
C GLN A 179 -13.20 -4.98 -9.67
N PHE A 180 -12.51 -5.83 -8.91
CA PHE A 180 -12.98 -7.18 -8.59
C PHE A 180 -14.31 -7.16 -7.82
N GLN A 181 -14.47 -6.24 -6.86
CA GLN A 181 -15.74 -6.06 -6.16
C GLN A 181 -16.89 -5.70 -7.12
N THR A 182 -16.67 -4.74 -8.02
CA THR A 182 -17.66 -4.34 -9.03
C THR A 182 -18.06 -5.51 -9.92
N LEU A 183 -17.09 -6.25 -10.45
CA LEU A 183 -17.33 -7.43 -11.30
C LEU A 183 -18.16 -8.50 -10.57
N CYS A 184 -17.88 -8.74 -9.28
CA CYS A 184 -18.67 -9.65 -8.46
C CYS A 184 -20.12 -9.18 -8.27
N ALA A 185 -20.33 -7.88 -8.07
CA ALA A 185 -21.65 -7.29 -7.93
C ALA A 185 -22.47 -7.38 -9.23
N GLU A 186 -21.85 -7.10 -10.38
CA GLU A 186 -22.48 -7.18 -11.71
C GLU A 186 -22.83 -8.61 -12.11
N ALA A 187 -21.96 -9.58 -11.81
CA ALA A 187 -22.25 -10.98 -12.03
C ALA A 187 -23.43 -11.48 -11.17
N SER A 188 -23.57 -10.94 -9.96
CA SER A 188 -24.65 -11.30 -9.04
C SER A 188 -26.01 -10.67 -9.41
N SER A 189 -26.01 -9.53 -10.12
CA SER A 189 -27.23 -8.85 -10.56
C SER A 189 -27.77 -9.34 -11.92
N GLY A 190 -27.09 -10.31 -12.55
CA GLY A 190 -27.50 -10.88 -13.83
C GLY A 190 -27.21 -9.99 -15.04
N ALA A 191 -26.37 -8.95 -14.90
CA ALA A 191 -26.05 -8.01 -15.97
C ALA A 191 -25.05 -8.55 -17.02
N LEU A 192 -24.41 -9.69 -16.74
CA LEU A 192 -23.54 -10.42 -17.68
C LEU A 192 -24.31 -11.56 -18.36
N THR A 193 -25.28 -11.21 -19.21
CA THR A 193 -25.72 -12.13 -20.27
C THR A 193 -24.65 -12.11 -21.36
N LEU A 194 -23.83 -13.16 -21.41
CA LEU A 194 -22.97 -13.48 -22.55
C LEU A 194 -23.79 -13.74 -23.81
#